data_AF-A0A945NWY8-F1
#
_entry.id   AF-A0A945NWY8-F1
#
_cell.length_a   1.000
_cell.length_b   1.000
_cell.length_c   1.000
_cell.angle_alpha   90.00
_cell.angle_beta   90.00
_cell.angle_gamma   90.00
#
_symmetry.space_group_name_H-M   'P 1'
#
loop_
_entity.id
_entity.type
_entity.pdbx_description
1 polymer ?
#
loop_
_entity_poly.entity_id
_entity_poly.type
_entity_poly.pdbx_seq_one_letter_code
_entity_poly.pdbx_strand_id
1 'polypeptide(L)'
;MKLLPINTQKRVNTEDSLGHGMDAVIMLVLFLLAGFGLDRLFGTMPLFMIVMTVIGSVGLFLKFKYRYEARMDELDEQRRGPAARNAAAQAAAVDPEAAG
;
A
#
# COMPACT_ATOMS: atom_id res chain seq x y z
N MET A 1 20.61 -4.15 28.33
CA MET A 1 19.72 -3.75 27.23
C MET A 1 20.06 -4.60 26.02
N LYS A 2 19.16 -5.46 25.56
CA LYS A 2 19.44 -6.39 24.45
C LYS A 2 19.17 -5.65 23.14
N LEU A 3 20.23 -5.37 22.39
CA LEU A 3 20.16 -4.66 21.11
C LEU A 3 19.55 -5.61 20.07
N LEU A 4 18.53 -5.14 19.36
CA LEU A 4 17.96 -5.87 18.23
C LEU A 4 19.00 -5.88 17.10
N PRO A 5 19.31 -7.04 16.49
CA PRO A 5 20.21 -7.09 15.34
C PRO A 5 19.56 -6.32 14.18
N ILE A 6 20.17 -5.21 13.80
CA ILE A 6 19.74 -4.41 12.65
C ILE A 6 20.01 -5.24 11.40
N ASN A 7 18.96 -5.80 10.82
CA ASN A 7 19.07 -6.54 9.58
C ASN A 7 19.16 -5.56 8.40
N THR A 8 20.39 -5.13 8.09
CA THR A 8 20.77 -4.18 7.03
C THR A 8 20.45 -4.66 5.60
N GLN A 9 20.01 -5.91 5.42
CA GLN A 9 19.74 -6.51 4.10
C GLN A 9 18.39 -6.15 3.48
N LYS A 10 17.47 -5.50 4.21
CA LYS A 10 16.17 -5.09 3.64
C LYS A 10 16.38 -3.88 2.71
N ARG A 11 16.79 -4.14 1.46
CA ARG A 11 16.83 -3.12 0.41
C ARG A 11 15.41 -2.61 0.17
N VAL A 12 15.26 -1.29 0.19
CA VAL A 12 14.02 -0.63 -0.20
C VAL A 12 13.80 -0.90 -1.68
N ASN A 13 12.67 -1.51 -2.02
CA ASN A 13 12.33 -1.79 -3.40
C ASN A 13 11.84 -0.49 -4.07
N THR A 14 12.74 0.19 -4.80
CA THR A 14 12.46 1.50 -5.41
C THR A 14 11.51 1.39 -6.61
N GLU A 15 11.41 0.22 -7.26
CA GLU A 15 10.49 -0.03 -8.37
C GLU A 15 9.03 0.18 -7.95
N ASP A 16 8.67 -0.21 -6.72
CA ASP A 16 7.34 0.03 -6.16
C ASP A 16 7.05 1.54 -6.10
N SER A 17 7.98 2.35 -5.59
CA SER A 17 7.75 3.79 -5.43
C SER A 17 7.51 4.51 -6.77
N LEU A 18 8.23 4.10 -7.82
CA LEU A 18 8.10 4.69 -9.15
C LEU A 18 6.79 4.28 -9.83
N GLY A 19 6.38 3.02 -9.69
CA GLY A 19 5.09 2.54 -10.21
C GLY A 19 3.89 3.24 -9.57
N HIS A 20 3.95 3.53 -8.27
CA HIS A 20 2.89 4.26 -7.57
C HIS A 20 2.81 5.73 -8.00
N GLY A 21 3.95 6.37 -8.28
CA GLY A 21 3.99 7.74 -8.78
C GLY A 21 3.38 7.88 -10.18
N MET A 22 3.65 6.92 -11.07
CA MET A 22 3.11 6.96 -12.43
C MET A 22 1.59 6.79 -12.47
N ASP A 23 1.06 5.87 -11.66
CA ASP A 23 -0.39 5.63 -11.53
C ASP A 23 -1.11 6.89 -11.00
N ALA A 24 -0.48 7.60 -10.05
CA ALA A 24 -0.98 8.87 -9.54
C ALA A 24 -1.06 9.96 -10.62
N VAL A 25 0.00 10.11 -11.42
CA VAL A 25 0.05 11.11 -12.51
C VAL A 25 -0.98 10.79 -13.57
N ILE A 26 -1.11 9.52 -13.99
CA ILE A 26 -2.11 9.10 -14.98
C ILE A 26 -3.51 9.47 -14.47
N MET A 27 -3.83 9.16 -13.21
CA MET A 27 -5.15 9.44 -12.67
C MET A 27 -5.43 10.95 -12.59
N LEU A 28 -4.46 11.76 -12.16
CA LEU A 28 -4.60 13.21 -12.14
C LEU A 28 -4.79 13.80 -13.54
N VAL A 29 -4.00 13.33 -14.52
CA VAL A 29 -4.13 13.76 -15.92
C VAL A 29 -5.50 13.40 -16.47
N LEU A 30 -6.02 12.20 -16.18
CA LEU A 30 -7.36 11.80 -16.61
C LEU A 30 -8.45 12.75 -16.08
N PHE A 31 -8.43 13.07 -14.79
CA PHE A 31 -9.40 13.99 -14.20
C PHE A 31 -9.23 15.42 -14.71
N LEU A 32 -7.99 15.88 -14.90
CA LEU A 32 -7.72 17.20 -15.46
C LEU A 32 -8.24 17.33 -16.90
N LEU A 33 -7.98 16.33 -17.75
CA LEU A 33 -8.45 16.32 -19.14
C LEU A 33 -9.98 16.21 -19.22
N ALA A 34 -10.60 15.43 -18.33
CA ALA A 34 -12.05 15.36 -18.23
C ALA A 34 -12.66 16.72 -17.86
N GLY A 35 -12.11 17.38 -16.84
CA GLY A 35 -12.53 18.73 -16.44
C GLY A 35 -12.31 19.76 -17.53
N PHE A 36 -11.19 19.68 -18.26
CA PHE A 36 -10.90 20.55 -19.40
C PHE A 36 -11.91 20.36 -20.53
N GLY A 37 -12.26 19.11 -20.86
CA GLY A 37 -13.28 18.80 -21.85
C GLY A 37 -14.65 19.38 -21.49
N LEU A 38 -15.05 19.23 -20.22
CA LEU A 38 -16.29 19.82 -19.71
C LEU A 38 -16.28 21.35 -19.77
N ASP A 39 -15.19 21.97 -19.32
CA ASP A 39 -15.05 23.43 -19.37
C ASP A 39 -15.09 23.98 -20.81
N ARG A 40 -14.57 23.22 -21.79
CA ARG A 40 -14.61 23.59 -23.21
C ARG A 40 -16.02 23.50 -23.81
N LEU A 41 -16.83 22.54 -23.35
CA LEU A 41 -18.20 22.33 -23.80
C LEU A 41 -19.18 23.35 -23.20
N PHE A 42 -19.03 23.65 -21.91
CA PHE A 42 -19.95 24.53 -21.18
C PHE A 42 -19.45 25.99 -21.08
N GLY A 43 -18.23 26.30 -21.51
CA GLY A 43 -17.65 27.64 -21.45
C GLY A 43 -17.34 28.11 -20.02
N THR A 44 -17.24 27.18 -19.06
CA THR A 44 -17.09 27.45 -17.63
C THR A 44 -15.64 27.46 -17.15
N MET A 45 -14.68 27.51 -18.08
CA MET A 45 -13.25 27.42 -17.79
C MET A 45 -12.84 28.45 -16.71
N PRO A 46 -12.22 28.05 -15.58
CA PRO A 46 -11.66 26.73 -15.24
C PRO A 46 -12.44 25.94 -14.16
N LEU A 47 -13.75 26.08 -14.05
CA LEU A 47 -14.53 25.54 -12.93
C LEU A 47 -14.53 24.01 -12.87
N PHE A 48 -14.87 23.32 -13.97
CA PHE A 48 -14.92 21.86 -13.98
C PHE A 48 -13.53 21.24 -13.87
N MET A 49 -12.48 21.88 -14.42
CA MET A 49 -11.10 21.47 -14.18
C MET A 49 -10.78 21.43 -12.69
N ILE A 50 -11.06 22.52 -11.96
CA ILE A 50 -10.77 22.58 -10.50
C ILE A 50 -11.54 21.48 -9.76
N VAL A 51 -12.85 21.38 -10.00
CA VAL A 51 -13.70 20.39 -9.32
C VAL A 51 -13.22 18.96 -9.60
N MET A 52 -12.95 18.63 -10.87
CA MET A 52 -12.48 17.31 -11.25
C MET A 52 -11.10 17.00 -10.69
N THR A 53 -10.18 17.95 -10.68
CA THR A 53 -8.85 17.75 -10.07
C THR A 53 -8.95 17.49 -8.57
N VAL A 54 -9.82 18.20 -7.84
CA VAL A 54 -10.07 17.93 -6.42
C VAL A 54 -10.62 16.52 -6.21
N ILE A 55 -11.60 16.10 -7.01
CA ILE A 55 -12.15 14.74 -6.96
C ILE A 55 -11.06 13.69 -7.26
N GLY A 56 -10.25 13.90 -8.30
CA GLY A 56 -9.14 13.02 -8.65
C GLY A 56 -8.11 12.91 -7.54
N SER A 57 -7.81 14.03 -6.86
CA SER A 57 -6.90 14.07 -5.72
C SER A 57 -7.45 13.26 -4.55
N VAL A 58 -8.72 13.44 -4.19
CA VAL A 58 -9.38 12.65 -3.13
C VAL A 58 -9.39 11.16 -3.48
N GLY A 59 -9.72 10.81 -4.73
CA GLY A 59 -9.69 9.42 -5.20
C GLY A 59 -8.31 8.78 -5.10
N LEU A 60 -7.25 9.55 -5.41
CA LEU A 60 -5.88 9.10 -5.26
C LEU A 60 -5.51 8.84 -3.79
N PHE A 61 -5.91 9.73 -2.87
CA PHE A 61 -5.71 9.52 -1.43
C PHE A 61 -6.44 8.27 -0.93
N LEU A 62 -7.68 8.04 -1.35
CA LEU A 62 -8.42 6.84 -1.00
C LEU A 62 -7.73 5.57 -1.53
N LYS A 63 -7.27 5.59 -2.78
CA LYS A 63 -6.50 4.49 -3.38
C LYS A 63 -5.25 4.17 -2.56
N PHE A 64 -4.51 5.20 -2.13
CA PHE A 64 -3.34 5.01 -1.27
C PHE A 64 -3.70 4.42 0.09
N LYS A 65 -4.80 4.87 0.71
CA LYS A 65 -5.28 4.30 1.98
C LYS A 65 -5.57 2.81 1.84
N TYR A 66 -6.37 2.40 0.85
CA TYR A 66 -6.76 1.01 0.68
C TYR A 66 -5.57 0.11 0.30
N ARG A 67 -4.65 0.61 -0.54
CA ARG A 67 -3.41 -0.08 -0.88
C ARG A 67 -2.53 -0.32 0.34
N TYR A 68 -2.40 0.67 1.20
CA TYR A 68 -1.61 0.54 2.43
C TYR A 68 -2.20 -0.51 3.38
N GLU A 69 -3.52 -0.50 3.56
CA GLU A 69 -4.23 -1.46 4.41
C GLU A 69 -4.05 -2.89 3.89
N ALA A 70 -4.25 -3.12 2.58
CA ALA A 70 -4.01 -4.42 1.97
C ALA A 70 -2.56 -4.91 2.15
N ARG A 71 -1.58 -3.99 2.12
CA ARG A 71 -0.17 -4.33 2.36
C ARG A 71 0.09 -4.72 3.81
N MET A 72 -0.62 -4.13 4.77
CA MET A 72 -0.49 -4.48 6.18
C MET A 72 -1.14 -5.82 6.49
N ASP A 73 -2.30 -6.10 5.93
CA ASP A 73 -2.96 -7.40 6.07
C ASP A 73 -2.05 -8.53 5.55
N GLU A 74 -1.42 -8.31 4.40
CA GLU A 74 -0.45 -9.26 3.83
C GLU A 74 0.76 -9.49 4.76
N LEU A 75 1.28 -8.43 5.39
CA LEU A 75 2.40 -8.53 6.32
C LEU A 75 2.01 -9.21 7.63
N ASP A 76 0.80 -9.00 8.12
CA ASP A 76 0.30 -9.65 9.34
C ASP A 76 0.05 -11.13 9.10
N GLU A 77 -0.47 -11.51 7.93
CA GLU A 77 -0.60 -12.91 7.52
C GLU A 77 0.76 -13.60 7.38
N GLN A 78 1.73 -12.92 6.75
CA GLN A 78 3.12 -13.37 6.66
C GLN A 78 3.82 -13.49 8.02
N ARG A 79 3.38 -12.78 9.06
CA ARG A 79 3.92 -12.92 10.42
C ARG A 79 3.27 -14.07 11.18
N ARG A 80 1.97 -14.30 11.01
CA ARG A 80 1.25 -15.39 11.67
C ARG A 80 1.73 -16.77 11.23
N GLY A 81 2.01 -16.97 9.93
CA GLY A 81 2.47 -18.27 9.43
C GLY A 81 3.78 -18.78 10.08
N PRO A 82 4.88 -18.00 10.04
CA PRO A 82 6.15 -18.35 10.67
C PRO A 82 6.07 -18.36 12.19
N ALA A 83 5.36 -17.41 12.82
CA ALA A 83 5.22 -17.37 14.28
C ALA A 83 4.45 -18.59 14.81
N ALA A 84 3.35 -18.98 14.16
CA ALA A 84 2.59 -20.17 14.50
C ALA A 84 3.41 -21.45 14.26
N ARG A 85 4.16 -21.52 13.16
CA ARG A 85 5.04 -22.67 12.88
C ARG A 85 6.18 -22.80 13.89
N ASN A 86 6.76 -21.68 14.30
CA ASN A 86 7.81 -21.64 15.32
C ASN A 86 7.26 -21.96 16.73
N ALA A 87 6.02 -21.56 17.03
CA ALA A 87 5.35 -21.91 18.28
C ALA A 87 5.02 -23.41 18.34
N ALA A 88 4.53 -24.00 17.24
CA ALA A 88 4.28 -25.44 17.12
C ALA A 88 5.58 -26.27 17.24
N ALA A 89 6.67 -25.82 16.62
CA ALA A 89 7.97 -26.47 16.72
C ALA A 89 8.55 -26.41 18.15
N GLN A 90 8.34 -25.31 18.88
CA GLN A 90 8.74 -25.19 20.27
C GLN A 90 7.90 -26.08 21.19
N ALA A 91 6.58 -26.17 20.97
CA ALA A 91 5.72 -27.08 21.73
C ALA A 91 6.13 -28.55 21.54
N ALA A 92 6.49 -28.97 20.31
CA ALA A 92 6.98 -30.31 20.03
C ALA A 92 8.36 -30.61 20.64
N ALA A 93 9.18 -29.58 20.88
CA ALA A 93 10.50 -29.73 21.51
C ALA A 93 10.45 -29.76 23.05
N VAL A 94 9.35 -29.32 23.65
CA VAL A 94 9.16 -29.29 25.12
C VAL A 94 8.62 -30.63 25.65
N ASP A 95 8.01 -31.47 24.81
CA ASP A 95 7.57 -32.83 25.16
C ASP A 95 8.39 -33.95 24.47
N PRO A 96 9.67 -34.18 24.83
CA PRO A 96 10.39 -35.39 24.46
C PRO A 96 10.15 -36.58 25.42
N GLU A 97 9.45 -36.39 26.55
CA GLU A 97 9.43 -37.34 27.68
C GLU A 97 8.13 -38.16 27.83
N ALA A 98 7.16 -38.04 26.92
CA ALA A 98 5.89 -38.80 26.99
C ALA A 98 5.86 -40.06 26.10
N ALA A 99 6.99 -40.45 25.49
CA ALA A 99 7.07 -41.52 24.49
C ALA A 99 8.13 -42.62 24.78
N GLY A 100 8.60 -42.76 26.02
CA GLY A 100 9.57 -43.80 26.40
C GLY A 100 9.38 -44.31 27.81
#